data_AF-A0A6L8GFA3-F1
#
_entry.id   AF-A0A6L8GFA3-F1
#
_cell.length_a   1.000
_cell.length_b   1.000
_cell.length_c   1.000
_cell.angle_alpha   90.00
_cell.angle_beta   90.00
_cell.angle_gamma   90.00
#
_symmetry.space_group_name_H-M   'P 1'
#
loop_
_entity.id
_entity.type
_entity.pdbx_description
1 polymer ?
#
loop_
_entity_poly.entity_id
_entity_poly.type
_entity_poly.pdbx_seq_one_letter_code
_entity_poly.pdbx_strand_id
1 'polypeptide(L)'
;MMAAWNLTRPPTTHAALLAVLLFGLAAPDVRAQEEPMLLQGLVVSDGSLAFGGLSTTECFPATDLDVGGVMVTIHTSKWQRRATASAAWEDLPGTEETGQVCPLSPEEPGDYRLIIDGTIDGDRGLYRSNVFTKTAVPVLPGVAAAWLALLLAGLLLRARRTGSEP
;
A
#
# COMPACT_ATOMS: atom_id res chain seq x y z
N MET A 1 33.98 -16.21 66.59
CA MET A 1 33.81 -17.56 67.18
C MET A 1 32.32 -17.85 67.15
N MET A 2 31.80 -18.55 66.13
CA MET A 2 31.44 -20.00 66.16
C MET A 2 30.62 -20.35 67.42
N ALA A 3 29.41 -20.92 67.40
CA ALA A 3 28.79 -21.79 66.40
C ALA A 3 27.25 -21.88 66.54
N ALA A 4 26.62 -22.33 65.43
CA ALA A 4 25.45 -23.22 65.22
C ALA A 4 24.37 -23.34 66.34
N TRP A 5 23.07 -23.49 66.03
CA TRP A 5 22.47 -24.71 65.47
C TRP A 5 21.06 -24.47 64.89
N ASN A 6 20.77 -25.31 63.87
CA ASN A 6 19.52 -25.54 63.15
C ASN A 6 18.27 -25.71 64.02
N LEU A 7 17.08 -25.44 63.45
CA LEU A 7 15.94 -26.39 63.43
C LEU A 7 14.84 -25.96 62.43
N THR A 8 14.72 -26.76 61.36
CA THR A 8 13.50 -27.30 60.73
C THR A 8 12.32 -26.37 60.38
N ARG A 9 12.07 -26.24 59.06
CA ARG A 9 10.74 -25.94 58.43
C ARG A 9 9.78 -27.12 58.68
N PRO A 10 8.44 -27.00 58.47
CA PRO A 10 7.88 -27.13 57.11
C PRO A 10 6.52 -26.36 56.96
N PRO A 11 5.60 -26.68 56.02
CA PRO A 11 5.16 -25.73 54.99
C PRO A 11 3.64 -25.49 54.97
N THR A 12 3.16 -24.35 54.48
CA THR A 12 1.75 -24.24 54.07
C THR A 12 1.56 -23.22 52.95
N THR A 13 1.42 -23.77 51.75
CA THR A 13 0.64 -23.25 50.60
C THR A 13 -0.70 -22.66 51.02
N HIS A 14 -0.96 -21.38 50.70
CA HIS A 14 -2.26 -20.78 50.32
C HIS A 14 -1.88 -19.40 49.70
N ALA A 15 -1.92 -19.21 48.39
CA ALA A 15 -3.08 -18.80 47.59
C ALA A 15 -3.41 -17.29 47.69
N ALA A 16 -3.79 -16.73 46.52
CA ALA A 16 -4.37 -15.41 46.25
C ALA A 16 -3.38 -14.23 46.11
N LEU A 17 -2.91 -13.80 44.92
CA LEU A 17 -3.62 -13.23 43.74
C LEU A 17 -4.50 -12.02 44.10
N LEU A 18 -4.00 -10.80 43.84
CA LEU A 18 -4.76 -9.57 43.47
C LEU A 18 -3.72 -8.45 43.19
N ALA A 19 -3.26 -8.26 41.94
CA ALA A 19 -3.92 -7.58 40.83
C ALA A 19 -4.05 -6.06 41.03
N VAL A 20 -3.11 -5.28 40.48
CA VAL A 20 -3.37 -4.04 39.72
C VAL A 20 -2.19 -3.84 38.75
N LEU A 21 -2.21 -4.53 37.62
CA LEU A 21 -1.43 -4.13 36.45
C LEU A 21 -2.21 -3.01 35.77
N LEU A 22 -1.78 -1.76 35.98
CA LEU A 22 -2.18 -0.60 35.20
C LEU A 22 -1.58 -0.73 33.79
N PHE A 23 -2.08 -1.67 32.99
CA PHE A 23 -2.00 -1.55 31.54
C PHE A 23 -3.03 -0.51 31.13
N GLY A 24 -2.56 0.72 30.93
CA GLY A 24 -3.25 1.70 30.11
C GLY A 24 -3.39 1.14 28.70
N LEU A 25 -4.43 0.32 28.48
CA LEU A 25 -4.97 0.04 27.17
C LEU A 25 -5.48 1.38 26.62
N ALA A 26 -4.60 2.10 25.94
CA ALA A 26 -5.04 3.03 24.92
C ALA A 26 -5.82 2.17 23.91
N ALA A 27 -7.14 2.13 24.07
CA ALA A 27 -8.01 1.60 23.04
C ALA A 27 -7.65 2.38 21.77
N PRO A 28 -7.33 1.72 20.64
CA PRO A 28 -7.29 2.44 19.38
C PRO A 28 -8.65 3.11 19.26
N ASP A 29 -8.64 4.42 19.05
CA ASP A 29 -9.81 5.23 18.75
C ASP A 29 -10.32 4.73 17.38
N VAL A 30 -11.03 3.61 17.40
CA VAL A 30 -11.74 3.04 16.24
C VAL A 30 -12.96 3.94 16.05
N ARG A 31 -12.72 5.20 15.69
CA ARG A 31 -13.72 5.94 14.95
C ARG A 31 -13.96 5.11 13.72
N ALA A 32 -15.17 4.58 13.58
CA ALA A 32 -15.62 3.94 12.36
C ALA A 32 -15.27 4.90 11.23
N GLN A 33 -14.20 4.61 10.49
CA GLN A 33 -13.83 5.37 9.31
C GLN A 33 -14.99 5.14 8.35
N GLU A 34 -15.82 6.17 8.19
CA GLU A 34 -16.87 6.16 7.18
C GLU A 34 -16.20 5.80 5.85
N GLU A 35 -16.64 4.69 5.25
CA GLU A 35 -16.11 4.26 3.97
C GLU A 35 -16.37 5.38 2.95
N PRO A 36 -15.34 5.90 2.25
CA PRO A 36 -15.53 6.95 1.26
C PRO A 36 -16.53 6.52 0.20
N MET A 37 -17.40 7.44 -0.22
CA MET A 37 -18.43 7.17 -1.22
C MET A 37 -17.79 6.89 -2.58
N LEU A 38 -18.35 5.96 -3.36
CA LEU A 38 -17.86 5.74 -4.72
C LEU A 38 -18.22 6.94 -5.61
N LEU A 39 -17.21 7.60 -6.19
CA LEU A 39 -17.41 8.63 -7.20
C LEU A 39 -17.71 7.98 -8.54
N GLN A 40 -18.99 7.95 -8.91
CA GLN A 40 -19.40 7.41 -10.21
C GLN A 40 -18.76 8.19 -11.35
N GLY A 41 -18.30 7.47 -12.37
CA GLY A 41 -17.63 8.07 -13.52
C GLY A 41 -16.13 8.31 -13.33
N LEU A 42 -15.57 8.21 -12.12
CA LEU A 42 -14.13 8.19 -11.89
C LEU A 42 -13.60 6.76 -11.94
N VAL A 43 -12.93 6.45 -13.04
CA VAL A 43 -12.30 5.15 -13.27
C VAL A 43 -10.79 5.32 -13.30
N VAL A 44 -10.09 4.50 -12.55
CA VAL A 44 -8.63 4.47 -12.49
C VAL A 44 -8.09 3.15 -13.01
N SER A 45 -6.93 3.22 -13.67
CA SER A 45 -6.17 2.06 -14.15
C SER A 45 -4.67 2.37 -14.18
N ASP A 46 -3.85 1.40 -14.61
CA ASP A 46 -2.39 1.52 -14.63
C ASP A 46 -1.94 2.71 -15.49
N GLY A 47 -1.50 3.79 -14.84
CA GLY A 47 -1.01 5.00 -15.49
C GLY A 47 -2.07 5.86 -16.18
N SER A 48 -3.36 5.62 -15.94
CA SER A 48 -4.42 6.45 -16.52
C SER A 48 -5.64 6.63 -15.63
N LEU A 49 -6.32 7.75 -15.86
CA LEU A 49 -7.55 8.14 -15.20
C LEU A 49 -8.61 8.44 -16.27
N ALA A 50 -9.85 8.06 -16.01
CA ALA A 50 -10.99 8.49 -16.78
C ALA A 50 -12.04 9.13 -15.86
N PHE A 51 -12.53 10.30 -16.26
CA PHE A 51 -13.57 11.02 -15.54
C PHE A 51 -14.51 11.73 -16.52
N GLY A 52 -15.81 11.50 -16.39
CA GLY A 52 -16.80 12.19 -17.24
C GLY A 52 -16.67 11.92 -18.74
N GLY A 53 -16.10 10.76 -19.13
CA GLY A 53 -15.83 10.41 -20.52
C GLY A 53 -14.51 10.96 -21.08
N LEU A 54 -13.77 11.75 -20.31
CA LEU A 54 -12.39 12.14 -20.62
C LEU A 54 -11.43 11.10 -20.04
N SER A 55 -10.36 10.78 -20.76
CA SER A 55 -9.28 9.90 -20.29
C SER A 55 -7.94 10.59 -20.45
N THR A 56 -7.07 10.47 -19.46
CA THR A 56 -5.76 11.13 -19.44
C THR A 56 -4.69 10.26 -18.79
N THR A 57 -3.44 10.45 -19.23
CA THR A 57 -2.22 9.90 -18.63
C THR A 57 -1.41 10.98 -17.90
N GLU A 58 -1.94 12.19 -17.82
CA GLU A 58 -1.35 13.33 -17.12
C GLU A 58 -2.28 13.81 -16.00
N CYS A 59 -1.72 14.56 -15.05
CA CYS A 59 -2.53 15.23 -14.04
C CYS A 59 -3.50 16.21 -14.70
N PHE A 60 -4.73 16.28 -14.19
CA PHE A 60 -5.68 17.29 -14.65
C PHE A 60 -6.30 18.05 -13.47
N PRO A 61 -6.49 19.37 -13.63
CA PRO A 61 -7.19 20.17 -12.64
C PRO A 61 -8.67 19.80 -12.66
N ALA A 62 -9.28 19.70 -11.49
CA ALA A 62 -10.68 19.34 -11.33
C ALA A 62 -11.39 20.34 -10.41
N THR A 63 -11.19 21.62 -10.68
CA THR A 63 -11.88 22.74 -10.02
C THR A 63 -13.02 23.20 -10.91
N ASP A 64 -14.24 23.24 -10.37
CA ASP A 64 -15.45 23.66 -11.08
C ASP A 64 -15.63 22.93 -12.44
N LEU A 65 -15.32 21.63 -12.45
CA LEU A 65 -15.44 20.79 -13.62
C LEU A 65 -16.90 20.35 -13.79
N ASP A 66 -17.53 20.75 -14.89
CA ASP A 66 -18.85 20.25 -15.27
C ASP A 66 -18.73 18.87 -15.92
N VAL A 67 -19.25 17.85 -15.24
CA VAL A 67 -19.33 16.48 -15.74
C VAL A 67 -20.79 16.09 -15.91
N GLY A 68 -21.31 16.26 -17.13
CA GLY A 68 -22.67 15.85 -17.47
C GLY A 68 -23.75 16.63 -16.73
N GLY A 69 -23.52 17.91 -16.42
CA GLY A 69 -24.42 18.79 -15.67
C GLY A 69 -24.19 18.78 -14.17
N VAL A 70 -23.20 18.01 -13.68
CA VAL A 70 -22.81 17.96 -12.26
C VAL A 70 -21.50 18.71 -12.07
N MET A 71 -21.51 19.71 -11.19
CA MET A 71 -20.32 20.46 -10.84
C MET A 71 -19.46 19.68 -9.85
N VAL A 72 -18.19 19.51 -10.19
CA VAL A 72 -17.21 18.77 -9.39
C VAL A 72 -16.01 19.67 -9.09
N THR A 73 -15.70 19.81 -7.81
CA THR A 73 -14.52 20.52 -7.33
C THR A 73 -13.72 19.61 -6.41
N ILE A 74 -12.51 19.26 -6.80
CA ILE A 74 -11.58 18.45 -6.01
C ILE A 74 -10.73 19.39 -5.16
N HIS A 75 -10.79 19.21 -3.84
CA HIS A 75 -9.97 19.99 -2.90
C HIS A 75 -8.61 19.32 -2.72
N THR A 76 -8.62 18.03 -2.36
CA THR A 76 -7.42 17.21 -2.27
C THR A 76 -7.65 15.83 -2.86
N SER A 77 -6.60 15.22 -3.37
CA SER A 77 -6.60 13.82 -3.78
C SER A 77 -5.35 13.11 -3.30
N LYS A 78 -5.43 11.80 -3.04
CA LYS A 78 -4.29 10.97 -2.66
C LYS A 78 -4.53 9.52 -3.01
N TRP A 79 -3.46 8.79 -3.31
CA TRP A 79 -3.55 7.36 -3.57
C TRP A 79 -3.47 6.55 -2.28
N GLN A 80 -4.21 5.43 -2.24
CA GLN A 80 -4.11 4.41 -1.21
C GLN A 80 -3.80 3.05 -1.83
N ARG A 81 -3.06 2.22 -1.09
CA ARG A 81 -2.76 0.83 -1.46
C ARG A 81 -3.13 -0.13 -0.35
N ARG A 82 -3.28 -1.39 -0.72
CA ARG A 82 -3.23 -2.54 0.18
C ARG A 82 -2.64 -3.74 -0.55
N ALA A 83 -1.93 -4.59 0.18
CA ALA A 83 -1.29 -5.77 -0.41
C ALA A 83 -2.30 -6.85 -0.84
N THR A 84 -3.44 -6.94 -0.15
CA THR A 84 -4.50 -7.93 -0.42
C THR A 84 -5.87 -7.33 -0.15
N ALA A 85 -6.94 -7.96 -0.66
CA ALA A 85 -8.31 -7.51 -0.45
C ALA A 85 -8.74 -7.38 1.02
N SER A 86 -8.11 -8.16 1.91
CA SER A 86 -8.36 -8.17 3.36
C SER A 86 -7.44 -7.24 4.16
N ALA A 87 -6.38 -6.72 3.56
CA ALA A 87 -5.46 -5.81 4.24
C ALA A 87 -6.07 -4.41 4.39
N ALA A 88 -5.61 -3.69 5.41
CA ALA A 88 -5.98 -2.29 5.59
C ALA A 88 -5.46 -1.43 4.43
N TRP A 89 -6.19 -0.36 4.13
CA TRP A 89 -5.73 0.65 3.19
C TRP A 89 -4.70 1.56 3.85
N GLU A 90 -3.63 1.84 3.14
CA GLU A 90 -2.54 2.72 3.56
C GLU A 90 -2.37 3.83 2.52
N ASP A 91 -2.19 5.07 2.98
CA ASP A 91 -1.87 6.20 2.10
C ASP A 91 -0.50 5.99 1.42
N LEU A 92 -0.41 6.24 0.12
CA LEU A 92 0.88 6.27 -0.56
C LEU A 92 1.55 7.64 -0.34
N PRO A 93 2.76 7.67 0.22
CA PRO A 93 3.48 8.92 0.44
C PRO A 93 3.81 9.60 -0.89
N GLY A 94 3.73 10.93 -0.91
CA GLY A 94 4.08 11.75 -2.09
C GLY A 94 3.06 11.73 -3.22
N THR A 95 1.86 11.21 -2.98
CA THR A 95 0.77 11.18 -3.97
C THR A 95 -0.36 12.17 -3.66
N GLU A 96 -0.18 12.99 -2.63
CA GLU A 96 -1.17 13.99 -2.23
C GLU A 96 -1.09 15.21 -3.13
N GLU A 97 -2.24 15.60 -3.68
CA GLU A 97 -2.38 16.69 -4.63
C GLU A 97 -3.53 17.62 -4.22
N THR A 98 -3.42 18.90 -4.54
CA THR A 98 -4.43 19.92 -4.22
C THR A 98 -5.04 20.46 -5.51
N GLY A 99 -6.38 20.48 -5.61
CA GLY A 99 -7.08 21.03 -6.79
C GLY A 99 -7.01 20.16 -8.05
N GLN A 100 -6.32 19.04 -8.00
CA GLN A 100 -6.04 18.21 -9.17
C GLN A 100 -6.00 16.72 -8.81
N VAL A 101 -6.01 15.91 -9.86
CA VAL A 101 -5.88 14.46 -9.77
C VAL A 101 -4.80 13.99 -10.73
N CYS A 102 -3.90 13.14 -10.23
CA CYS A 102 -2.80 12.59 -10.99
C CYS A 102 -2.95 11.06 -11.16
N PRO A 103 -2.71 10.53 -12.38
CA PRO A 103 -2.64 9.08 -12.59
C PRO A 103 -1.46 8.48 -11.82
N LEU A 104 -1.57 7.20 -11.49
CA LEU A 104 -0.51 6.43 -10.84
C LEU A 104 -0.20 5.19 -11.68
N SER A 105 1.09 4.91 -11.89
CA SER A 105 1.60 3.66 -12.45
C SER A 105 2.36 2.92 -11.35
N PRO A 106 1.70 2.06 -10.55
CA PRO A 106 2.36 1.41 -9.43
C PRO A 106 3.40 0.40 -9.89
N GLU A 107 4.56 0.41 -9.23
CA GLU A 107 5.63 -0.58 -9.43
C GLU A 107 5.33 -1.88 -8.68
N GLU A 108 4.74 -1.77 -7.48
CA GLU A 108 4.46 -2.91 -6.62
C GLU A 108 3.09 -3.54 -6.91
N PRO A 109 2.96 -4.87 -6.83
CA PRO A 109 1.66 -5.52 -6.93
C PRO A 109 0.77 -5.18 -5.73
N GLY A 110 -0.54 -5.13 -5.96
CA GLY A 110 -1.52 -4.82 -4.92
C GLY A 110 -2.81 -4.22 -5.47
N ASP A 111 -3.71 -3.87 -4.56
CA ASP A 111 -4.90 -3.11 -4.87
C ASP A 111 -4.64 -1.63 -4.60
N TYR A 112 -5.10 -0.78 -5.51
CA TYR A 112 -4.94 0.66 -5.46
C TYR A 112 -6.29 1.34 -5.62
N ARG A 113 -6.49 2.45 -4.91
CA ARG A 113 -7.63 3.34 -5.10
C ARG A 113 -7.20 4.78 -4.91
N LEU A 114 -7.88 5.68 -5.58
CA LEU A 114 -7.73 7.10 -5.38
C LEU A 114 -8.78 7.59 -4.37
N ILE A 115 -8.37 8.37 -3.39
CA ILE A 115 -9.24 9.05 -2.42
C ILE A 115 -9.27 10.53 -2.75
N ILE A 116 -10.46 11.13 -2.68
CA ILE A 116 -10.70 12.53 -2.99
C ILE A 116 -11.50 13.17 -1.85
N ASP A 117 -11.04 14.30 -1.34
CA ASP A 117 -11.92 15.27 -0.65
C ASP A 117 -12.39 16.26 -1.70
N GLY A 118 -13.69 16.27 -1.98
CA GLY A 118 -14.26 17.06 -3.05
C GLY A 118 -15.65 17.57 -2.70
N THR A 119 -16.10 18.54 -3.48
CA THR A 119 -17.48 19.02 -3.51
C THR A 119 -18.11 18.56 -4.83
N ILE A 120 -19.24 17.86 -4.72
CA ILE A 120 -20.00 17.33 -5.86
C ILE A 120 -21.42 17.83 -5.74
N ASP A 121 -21.89 18.57 -6.74
CA ASP A 121 -23.22 19.21 -6.74
C ASP A 121 -23.51 20.05 -5.47
N GLY A 122 -22.47 20.68 -4.93
CA GLY A 122 -22.54 21.49 -3.71
C GLY A 122 -22.33 20.72 -2.40
N ASP A 123 -22.34 19.40 -2.40
CA ASP A 123 -22.10 18.57 -1.22
C ASP A 123 -20.62 18.21 -1.09
N ARG A 124 -20.00 18.55 0.05
CA ARG A 124 -18.61 18.18 0.34
C ARG A 124 -18.52 16.83 1.04
N GLY A 125 -17.60 15.98 0.60
CA GLY A 125 -17.39 14.68 1.20
C GLY A 125 -16.09 14.00 0.78
N LEU A 126 -15.86 12.82 1.37
CA LEU A 126 -14.80 11.91 0.96
C LEU A 126 -15.34 10.90 -0.05
N TYR A 127 -14.68 10.86 -1.20
CA TYR A 127 -15.00 9.96 -2.28
C TYR A 127 -13.81 9.05 -2.63
N ARG A 128 -14.11 7.96 -3.32
CA ARG A 128 -13.12 7.05 -3.88
C ARG A 128 -13.41 6.69 -5.33
N SER A 129 -12.36 6.30 -6.06
CA SER A 129 -12.50 5.62 -7.35
C SER A 129 -12.90 4.14 -7.20
N ASN A 130 -13.01 3.43 -8.32
CA ASN A 130 -12.88 1.98 -8.35
C ASN A 130 -11.52 1.52 -7.78
N VAL A 131 -11.43 0.24 -7.45
CA VAL A 131 -10.16 -0.42 -7.13
C VAL A 131 -9.52 -0.89 -8.42
N PHE A 132 -8.24 -0.55 -8.61
CA PHE A 132 -7.36 -1.07 -9.64
C PHE A 132 -6.41 -2.10 -9.01
N THR A 133 -6.29 -3.28 -9.60
CA THR A 133 -5.38 -4.33 -9.11
C THR A 133 -4.17 -4.44 -10.03
N LYS A 134 -2.98 -4.18 -9.48
CA LYS A 134 -1.69 -4.46 -10.14
C LYS A 134 -1.27 -5.89 -9.83
N THR A 135 -1.25 -6.73 -10.85
CA THR A 135 -0.77 -8.11 -10.72
C THR A 135 0.76 -8.15 -10.77
N ALA A 136 1.39 -9.01 -9.96
CA ALA A 136 2.81 -9.24 -10.07
C ALA A 136 3.15 -9.78 -11.47
N VAL A 137 4.13 -9.17 -12.14
CA VAL A 137 4.65 -9.72 -13.39
C VAL A 137 5.41 -11.01 -13.02
N PRO A 138 5.01 -12.19 -13.50
CA PRO A 138 5.74 -13.41 -13.20
C PRO A 138 7.12 -13.32 -13.83
N VAL A 139 8.16 -13.23 -13.00
CA VAL A 139 9.54 -13.38 -13.48
C VAL A 139 9.69 -14.85 -13.87
N LEU A 140 9.57 -15.14 -15.16
CA LEU A 140 9.79 -16.49 -15.66
C LEU A 140 11.22 -16.93 -15.27
N PRO A 141 11.39 -18.06 -14.56
CA PRO A 141 12.71 -18.50 -14.11
C PRO A 141 13.68 -18.79 -15.28
N GLY A 142 13.17 -18.89 -16.51
CA GLY A 142 13.98 -19.15 -17.71
C GLY A 142 14.77 -17.95 -18.24
N VAL A 143 14.37 -16.70 -17.96
CA VAL A 143 15.02 -15.53 -18.60
C VAL A 143 16.35 -15.21 -17.93
N ALA A 144 16.42 -15.29 -16.60
CA ALA A 144 17.68 -15.12 -15.86
C ALA A 144 18.70 -16.24 -16.18
N ALA A 145 18.22 -17.48 -16.34
CA ALA A 145 19.06 -18.61 -16.72
C ALA A 145 19.60 -18.48 -18.17
N ALA A 146 18.79 -17.97 -19.10
CA ALA A 146 19.21 -17.76 -20.48
C ALA A 146 20.31 -16.70 -20.62
N TRP A 147 20.21 -15.59 -19.88
CA TRP A 147 21.26 -14.56 -19.85
C TRP A 147 22.58 -15.07 -19.26
N LEU A 148 22.50 -15.84 -18.16
CA LEU A 148 23.69 -16.44 -17.55
C LEU A 148 24.34 -17.49 -18.47
N ALA A 149 23.54 -18.30 -19.16
CA ALA A 149 24.04 -19.30 -20.12
C ALA A 149 24.73 -18.66 -21.33
N LEU A 150 24.20 -17.55 -21.86
CA LEU A 150 24.83 -16.81 -22.96
C LEU A 150 26.16 -16.16 -22.56
N LEU A 151 26.25 -15.61 -21.34
CA LEU A 151 27.50 -15.06 -20.80
C LEU A 151 28.57 -16.15 -20.64
N LEU A 152 28.20 -17.30 -20.08
CA LEU A 152 29.11 -18.44 -19.91
C LEU A 152 29.56 -19.02 -21.25
N ALA A 153 28.65 -19.16 -22.22
CA ALA A 153 28.99 -19.63 -23.57
C ALA A 153 29.96 -18.66 -24.28
N GLY A 154 29.74 -17.34 -24.15
CA GLY A 154 30.65 -16.32 -24.69
C GLY A 154 32.05 -16.36 -24.06
N LEU A 155 32.13 -16.55 -22.74
CA LEU A 155 33.40 -16.71 -22.01
C LEU A 155 34.17 -17.96 -22.44
N LEU A 156 33.48 -19.09 -22.58
CA LEU A 156 34.09 -20.36 -23.02
C LEU A 156 34.60 -20.29 -24.47
N LEU A 157 33.86 -19.63 -25.36
CA LEU A 157 34.29 -19.39 -26.74
C LEU A 157 35.52 -18.48 -26.81
N ARG A 158 35.61 -17.46 -25.93
CA ARG A 158 36.75 -16.56 -25.87
C ARG A 158 38.00 -17.23 -25.31
N ALA A 159 37.85 -18.07 -24.29
CA ALA A 159 38.95 -18.83 -23.69
C ALA A 159 39.55 -19.87 -24.66
N ARG A 160 38.74 -20.47 -25.55
CA ARG A 160 39.24 -21.39 -26.60
C ARG A 160 40.07 -20.71 -27.68
N ARG A 161 39.82 -19.42 -27.96
CA ARG A 161 40.56 -18.68 -29.00
C ARG A 161 41.97 -18.25 -28.59
N THR A 162 42.27 -18.19 -27.30
CA THR A 162 43.58 -17.74 -26.79
C THR A 162 44.56 -18.88 -26.52
N GLY A 163 44.17 -20.14 -26.75
CA GLY A 163 45.00 -21.33 -26.51
C GLY A 163 45.60 -21.96 -27.76
N SER A 164 45.48 -21.33 -28.93
CA SER A 164 45.97 -21.87 -30.21
C SER A 164 46.91 -20.90 -30.91
N GLU A 165 48.06 -20.61 -30.30
CA GLU A 165 49.22 -20.10 -31.02
C GLU A 165 50.43 -20.98 -30.61
N PRO A 166 50.98 -21.78 -31.53
CA PRO A 166 52.26 -22.46 -31.35
C PRO A 166 53.46 -21.51 -31.47
#